data_AF-A0A7V3WPE4-F1
#
_entry.id   AF-A0A7V3WPE4-F1
#
_cell.length_a   1.000
_cell.length_b   1.000
_cell.length_c   1.000
_cell.angle_alpha   90.00
_cell.angle_beta   90.00
_cell.angle_gamma   90.00
#
_symmetry.space_group_name_H-M   'P 1'
#
loop_
_entity.id
_entity.type
_entity.pdbx_description
1 polymer ?
#
loop_
_entity_poly.entity_id
_entity_poly.type
_entity_poly.pdbx_seq_one_letter_code
_entity_poly.pdbx_strand_id
1 'polypeptide(L)'
;MVERTDAMKSAESNLAQLDAQTAADDGVLHFPAGLLGFEQVKRYVLLGSREEAPFMWLQMVDEPRLAFLVIEPGYVVPDYAPEISDADVQALGLTRAEDAWVLNIVTVHPDGRATVNLKGPVLINRHTRVGRQVIPVNVSQYPLQHPLPAPEPVAA
;
A
#
# COMPACT_ATOMS: atom_id res chain seq x y z
N MET A 1 21.70 19.30 24.39
CA MET A 1 22.17 18.89 23.04
C MET A 1 22.51 17.39 23.01
N VAL A 2 21.71 16.54 23.66
CA VAL A 2 21.99 15.10 23.80
C VAL A 2 20.81 14.27 23.27
N GLU A 3 19.56 14.73 23.45
CA GLU A 3 18.35 13.99 23.05
C GLU A 3 18.16 13.81 21.53
N ARG A 4 18.70 14.70 20.69
CA ARG A 4 18.57 14.57 19.21
C ARG A 4 19.43 13.44 18.64
N THR A 5 20.46 13.00 19.37
CA THR A 5 21.37 11.94 18.92
C THR A 5 20.81 10.56 19.24
N ASP A 6 20.04 10.43 20.32
CA ASP A 6 19.47 9.15 20.78
C ASP A 6 18.22 8.76 19.97
N ALA A 7 17.41 9.74 19.55
CA ALA A 7 16.28 9.50 18.65
C ALA A 7 16.72 9.02 17.26
N MET A 8 17.82 9.56 16.73
CA MET A 8 18.35 9.19 15.41
C MET A 8 18.96 7.80 15.41
N LYS A 9 19.69 7.43 16.48
CA LYS A 9 20.16 6.05 16.70
C LYS A 9 19.02 5.05 16.86
N SER A 10 17.93 5.45 17.51
CA SER A 10 16.75 4.58 17.70
C SER A 10 15.99 4.36 16.39
N ALA A 11 15.91 5.37 15.53
CA ALA A 11 15.33 5.25 14.18
C ALA A 11 16.20 4.36 13.28
N GLU A 12 17.52 4.52 13.31
CA GLU A 12 18.47 3.65 12.59
C GLU A 12 18.44 2.21 13.09
N SER A 13 18.29 2.01 14.40
CA SER A 13 18.17 0.68 15.02
C SER A 13 16.84 -0.01 14.67
N ASN A 14 15.74 0.73 14.54
CA ASN A 14 14.46 0.20 14.05
C ASN A 14 14.52 -0.13 12.56
N LEU A 15 15.23 0.67 11.76
CA LEU A 15 15.46 0.39 10.33
C LEU A 15 16.25 -0.93 10.16
N ALA A 16 17.32 -1.11 10.93
CA ALA A 16 18.11 -2.34 10.90
C ALA A 16 17.35 -3.59 11.37
N GLN A 17 16.36 -3.41 12.25
CA GLN A 17 15.52 -4.51 12.73
C GLN A 17 14.40 -4.88 11.74
N LEU A 18 13.97 -3.93 10.90
CA LEU A 18 13.14 -4.20 9.72
C LEU A 18 13.93 -4.93 8.63
N ASP A 19 15.22 -4.61 8.46
CA ASP A 19 16.10 -5.29 7.50
C ASP A 19 16.26 -6.79 7.83
N ALA A 20 16.27 -7.18 9.11
CA ALA A 20 16.43 -8.57 9.52
C ALA A 20 15.20 -9.46 9.27
N GLN A 21 14.01 -8.88 9.08
CA GLN A 21 12.77 -9.64 8.88
C GLN A 21 12.49 -9.94 7.39
N THR A 22 13.33 -9.46 6.47
CA THR A 22 13.18 -9.63 5.01
C THR A 22 13.87 -10.88 4.43
N ALA A 23 14.46 -11.73 5.28
CA ALA A 23 15.27 -12.88 4.83
C ALA A 23 14.49 -14.19 4.59
N ALA A 24 13.21 -14.11 4.22
CA ALA A 24 12.50 -15.24 3.61
C ALA A 24 11.82 -14.75 2.33
N ASP A 25 12.17 -15.34 1.18
CA ASP A 25 11.56 -15.09 -0.15
C ASP A 25 10.03 -15.28 -0.18
N ASP A 26 9.41 -15.70 0.93
CA ASP A 26 7.99 -15.96 1.07
C ASP A 26 7.09 -14.71 1.13
N GLY A 27 7.65 -13.51 1.24
CA GLY A 27 6.87 -12.26 1.34
C GLY A 27 6.84 -11.38 0.09
N VAL A 28 7.65 -11.69 -0.94
CA VAL A 28 7.85 -10.79 -2.07
C VAL A 28 6.64 -10.79 -3.00
N LEU A 29 6.17 -9.59 -3.32
CA LEU A 29 5.15 -9.29 -4.31
C LEU A 29 5.82 -8.85 -5.61
N HIS A 30 5.36 -9.41 -6.73
CA HIS A 30 5.91 -9.12 -8.05
C HIS A 30 4.96 -8.24 -8.85
N PHE A 31 5.46 -7.11 -9.34
CA PHE A 31 4.71 -6.16 -10.15
C PHE A 31 5.35 -6.07 -11.54
N PRO A 32 5.03 -6.96 -12.49
CA PRO A 32 5.67 -6.99 -13.80
C PRO A 32 5.59 -5.66 -14.57
N ALA A 33 4.51 -4.90 -14.38
CA ALA A 33 4.34 -3.56 -14.94
C ALA A 33 4.94 -2.44 -14.06
N GLY A 34 5.27 -2.73 -12.81
CA GLY A 34 5.51 -1.72 -11.77
C GLY A 34 4.22 -0.99 -11.37
N LEU A 35 4.38 0.10 -10.61
CA LEU A 35 3.31 1.06 -10.34
C LEU A 35 3.42 2.24 -11.30
N LEU A 36 2.34 3.00 -11.49
CA LEU A 36 2.35 4.18 -12.36
C LEU A 36 3.35 5.21 -11.84
N GLY A 37 4.30 5.64 -12.69
CA GLY A 37 5.42 6.50 -12.32
C GLY A 37 6.60 5.79 -11.65
N PHE A 38 6.49 4.49 -11.38
CA PHE A 38 7.52 3.62 -10.78
C PHE A 38 7.65 2.32 -11.57
N GLU A 39 7.51 2.40 -12.90
CA GLU A 39 7.43 1.23 -13.78
C GLU A 39 8.68 0.35 -13.68
N GLN A 40 9.85 0.93 -13.43
CA GLN A 40 11.12 0.24 -13.22
C GLN A 40 11.18 -0.60 -11.94
N VAL A 41 10.35 -0.33 -10.93
CA VAL A 41 10.35 -1.05 -9.66
C VAL A 41 9.39 -2.24 -9.75
N LYS A 42 9.91 -3.45 -9.56
CA LYS A 42 9.17 -4.70 -9.84
C LYS A 42 8.90 -5.56 -8.62
N ARG A 43 9.52 -5.24 -7.48
CA ARG A 43 9.53 -6.10 -6.29
C ARG A 43 9.19 -5.27 -5.07
N TYR A 44 8.16 -5.70 -4.37
CA TYR A 44 7.68 -5.04 -3.19
C TYR A 44 7.45 -6.06 -2.07
N VAL A 45 7.41 -5.58 -0.83
CA VAL A 45 6.90 -6.32 0.31
C VAL A 45 5.81 -5.49 0.98
N LEU A 46 4.80 -6.15 1.53
CA LEU A 46 3.74 -5.49 2.29
C LEU A 46 4.02 -5.68 3.78
N LEU A 47 4.28 -4.57 4.47
CA LEU A 47 4.62 -4.55 5.89
C LEU A 47 3.47 -3.89 6.65
N GLY A 48 3.01 -4.54 7.72
CA GLY A 48 1.99 -4.00 8.59
C GLY A 48 2.36 -4.23 10.06
N SER A 49 1.88 -3.34 10.93
CA SER A 49 2.06 -3.45 12.37
C SER A 49 0.73 -3.18 13.07
N ARG A 50 0.57 -3.69 14.29
CA ARG A 50 -0.64 -3.43 15.09
C ARG A 50 -0.77 -1.96 15.50
N GLU A 51 0.35 -1.25 15.59
CA GLU A 51 0.42 0.15 16.00
C GLU A 51 0.00 1.10 14.87
N GLU A 52 0.27 0.73 13.62
CA GLU A 52 -0.07 1.53 12.45
C GLU A 52 -1.38 1.11 11.77
N ALA A 53 -1.98 -0.01 12.21
CA ALA A 53 -3.26 -0.47 11.70
C ALA A 53 -4.32 0.66 11.75
N PRO A 54 -5.12 0.86 10.68
CA PRO A 54 -5.29 -0.03 9.52
C PRO A 54 -4.32 0.21 8.34
N PHE A 55 -3.28 1.04 8.53
CA PHE A 55 -2.32 1.34 7.46
C PHE A 55 -1.22 0.29 7.36
N MET A 56 -0.67 0.17 6.14
CA MET A 56 0.45 -0.71 5.81
C MET A 56 1.43 0.03 4.89
N TRP A 57 2.63 -0.51 4.77
CA TRP A 57 3.69 -0.03 3.89
C TRP A 57 3.92 -1.02 2.76
N LEU A 58 3.70 -0.57 1.51
CA LEU A 58 4.13 -1.28 0.31
C LEU A 58 5.55 -0.81 -0.03
N GLN A 59 6.55 -1.50 0.54
CA GLN A 59 7.96 -1.11 0.50
C GLN A 59 8.66 -1.71 -0.72
N MET A 60 9.53 -0.94 -1.35
CA MET A 60 10.35 -1.40 -2.47
C MET A 60 11.49 -2.29 -1.96
N VAL A 61 11.66 -3.48 -2.53
CA VAL A 61 12.74 -4.41 -2.11
C VAL A 61 14.11 -3.87 -2.51
N ASP A 62 14.21 -3.29 -3.71
CA ASP A 62 15.47 -2.79 -4.27
C ASP A 62 15.90 -1.43 -3.69
N GLU A 63 14.98 -0.71 -3.06
CA GLU A 63 15.28 0.54 -2.36
C GLU A 63 14.43 0.66 -1.07
N PRO A 64 14.82 -0.02 0.03
CA PRO A 64 13.99 -0.15 1.24
C PRO A 64 13.61 1.17 1.93
N ARG A 65 14.29 2.27 1.60
CA ARG A 65 13.96 3.61 2.10
C ARG A 65 12.70 4.20 1.45
N LEU A 66 12.19 3.58 0.39
CA LEU A 66 11.01 4.03 -0.34
C LEU A 66 9.85 3.04 -0.14
N ALA A 67 8.71 3.58 0.26
CA ALA A 67 7.48 2.82 0.46
C ALA A 67 6.26 3.68 0.17
N PHE A 68 5.16 3.04 -0.23
CA PHE A 68 3.85 3.67 -0.28
C PHE A 68 3.06 3.34 0.98
N LEU A 69 2.47 4.36 1.59
CA LEU A 69 1.45 4.14 2.60
C LEU A 69 0.18 3.66 1.89
N VAL A 70 -0.37 2.53 2.33
CA VAL A 70 -1.55 1.91 1.73
C VAL A 70 -2.56 1.49 2.79
N ILE A 71 -3.82 1.38 2.38
CA ILE A 71 -4.93 0.98 3.24
C ILE A 71 -5.90 0.09 2.46
N GLU A 72 -6.57 -0.85 3.14
CA GLU A 72 -7.70 -1.55 2.54
C GLU A 72 -8.90 -0.59 2.40
N PRO A 73 -9.60 -0.58 1.26
CA PRO A 73 -10.65 0.39 0.99
C PRO A 73 -11.84 0.29 1.95
N GLY A 74 -12.11 -0.88 2.53
CA GLY A 74 -13.23 -1.09 3.46
C GLY A 74 -13.17 -0.23 4.73
N TYR A 75 -11.99 0.25 5.13
CA TYR A 75 -11.82 1.20 6.23
C TYR A 75 -12.20 2.65 5.86
N VAL A 76 -12.40 2.92 4.57
CA VAL A 76 -12.56 4.27 4.03
C VAL A 76 -13.92 4.43 3.36
N VAL A 77 -14.24 3.50 2.45
CA VAL A 77 -15.49 3.46 1.70
C VAL A 77 -15.99 2.02 1.74
N PRO A 78 -16.93 1.69 2.65
CA PRO A 78 -17.41 0.32 2.86
C PRO A 78 -17.93 -0.36 1.58
N ASP A 79 -18.54 0.40 0.69
CA ASP A 79 -19.14 -0.11 -0.56
C ASP A 79 -18.23 0.09 -1.78
N TYR A 80 -16.91 0.22 -1.59
CA TYR A 80 -15.97 0.37 -2.71
C TYR A 80 -15.85 -0.92 -3.52
N ALA A 81 -16.36 -0.88 -4.76
CA ALA A 81 -16.44 -2.03 -5.67
C ALA A 81 -15.83 -1.69 -7.05
N PRO A 82 -14.49 -1.66 -7.17
CA PRO A 82 -13.86 -1.36 -8.45
C PRO A 82 -14.11 -2.47 -9.47
N GLU A 83 -14.62 -2.10 -10.64
CA GLU A 83 -14.79 -3.03 -11.76
C GLU A 83 -13.47 -3.18 -12.51
N ILE A 84 -12.95 -4.40 -12.60
CA ILE A 84 -11.63 -4.68 -13.17
C ILE A 84 -11.79 -5.22 -14.58
N SER A 85 -10.96 -4.72 -15.51
CA SER A 85 -11.00 -5.17 -16.90
C SER A 85 -10.54 -6.62 -17.05
N ASP A 86 -11.07 -7.35 -18.05
CA ASP A 86 -10.65 -8.72 -18.34
C ASP A 86 -9.13 -8.82 -18.58
N ALA A 87 -8.53 -7.79 -19.20
CA ALA A 87 -7.10 -7.72 -19.44
C ALA A 87 -6.29 -7.66 -18.13
N ASP A 88 -6.75 -6.88 -17.15
CA ASP A 88 -6.10 -6.79 -15.85
C ASP A 88 -6.34 -8.06 -15.00
N VAL A 89 -7.54 -8.65 -15.07
CA VAL A 89 -7.86 -9.95 -14.45
C VAL A 89 -6.91 -11.04 -14.95
N GLN A 90 -6.72 -11.12 -16.28
CA GLN A 90 -5.78 -12.07 -16.89
C GLN A 90 -4.34 -11.77 -16.50
N ALA A 91 -3.91 -10.50 -16.51
CA ALA A 91 -2.55 -10.12 -16.14
C ALA A 91 -2.22 -10.44 -14.66
N LEU A 92 -3.21 -10.33 -13.77
CA LEU A 92 -3.11 -10.71 -12.36
C LEU A 92 -3.24 -12.23 -12.14
N GLY A 93 -3.69 -12.98 -13.14
CA GLY A 93 -3.99 -14.41 -13.03
C GLY A 93 -5.13 -14.71 -12.05
N LEU A 94 -6.11 -13.79 -11.93
CA LEU A 94 -7.24 -13.96 -11.02
C LEU A 94 -8.29 -14.89 -11.64
N THR A 95 -8.78 -15.84 -10.85
CA THR A 95 -9.87 -16.75 -11.22
C THR A 95 -11.16 -16.43 -10.47
N ARG A 96 -11.06 -15.82 -9.29
CA ARG A 96 -12.18 -15.35 -8.47
C ARG A 96 -11.87 -13.98 -7.86
N ALA A 97 -12.89 -13.21 -7.55
CA ALA A 97 -12.73 -11.85 -7.02
C ALA A 97 -12.08 -11.85 -5.63
N GLU A 98 -12.44 -12.81 -4.77
CA GLU A 98 -11.94 -13.00 -3.42
C GLU A 98 -10.44 -13.33 -3.34
N ASP A 99 -9.85 -13.76 -4.46
CA ASP A 99 -8.41 -14.02 -4.57
C ASP A 99 -7.60 -12.73 -4.72
N ALA A 100 -8.27 -11.61 -5.01
CA ALA A 100 -7.66 -10.29 -5.06
C ALA A 100 -7.59 -9.65 -3.67
N TRP A 101 -6.42 -9.17 -3.31
CA TRP A 101 -6.23 -8.21 -2.24
C TRP A 101 -6.24 -6.80 -2.81
N VAL A 102 -7.20 -5.98 -2.38
CA VAL A 102 -7.39 -4.61 -2.85
C VAL A 102 -6.78 -3.65 -1.84
N LEU A 103 -5.86 -2.80 -2.29
CA LEU A 103 -5.22 -1.75 -1.52
C LEU A 103 -5.34 -0.42 -2.25
N ASN A 104 -5.38 0.68 -1.51
CA ASN A 104 -5.37 2.02 -2.08
C ASN A 104 -4.25 2.85 -1.47
N ILE A 105 -3.59 3.65 -2.30
CA ILE A 105 -2.47 4.49 -1.88
C ILE A 105 -3.01 5.71 -1.12
N VAL A 106 -2.41 5.96 0.04
CA VAL A 106 -2.64 7.12 0.88
C VAL A 106 -1.62 8.20 0.55
N THR A 107 -2.07 9.45 0.46
CA THR A 107 -1.24 10.64 0.35
C THR A 107 -1.43 11.49 1.58
N VAL A 108 -0.35 11.72 2.33
CA VAL A 108 -0.33 12.67 3.45
C VAL A 108 0.14 14.03 2.93
N HIS A 109 -0.68 15.05 3.13
CA HIS A 109 -0.43 16.41 2.67
C HIS A 109 0.38 17.20 3.71
N PRO A 110 1.09 18.28 3.31
CA PRO A 110 1.90 19.09 4.23
C PRO A 110 1.10 19.74 5.38
N ASP A 111 -0.21 19.90 5.22
CA ASP A 111 -1.12 20.45 6.23
C ASP A 111 -1.67 19.39 7.20
N GLY A 112 -1.17 18.15 7.12
CA GLY A 112 -1.56 17.05 7.98
C GLY A 112 -2.83 16.32 7.56
N ARG A 113 -3.53 16.77 6.51
CA ARG A 113 -4.65 16.00 5.94
C ARG A 113 -4.11 14.78 5.19
N ALA A 114 -4.91 13.73 5.13
CA ALA A 114 -4.61 12.56 4.31
C ALA A 114 -5.74 12.27 3.32
N THR A 115 -5.39 11.75 2.15
CA THR A 115 -6.35 11.36 1.12
C THR A 115 -6.01 9.99 0.54
N VAL A 116 -7.00 9.25 0.11
CA VAL A 116 -6.85 7.95 -0.56
C VAL A 116 -7.18 8.08 -2.03
N ASN A 117 -6.36 7.44 -2.87
CA ASN A 117 -6.62 7.34 -4.31
C ASN A 117 -7.54 6.15 -4.61
N LEU A 118 -8.81 6.42 -4.90
CA LEU A 118 -9.82 5.41 -5.28
C LEU A 118 -9.88 5.17 -6.80
N LYS A 119 -9.12 5.92 -7.60
CA LYS A 119 -9.04 5.72 -9.07
C LYS A 119 -7.95 4.74 -9.49
N GLY A 120 -6.99 4.48 -8.62
CA GLY A 120 -5.81 3.67 -8.91
C GLY A 120 -5.51 2.63 -7.83
N PRO A 121 -6.43 1.71 -7.52
CA PRO A 121 -6.17 0.64 -6.56
C PRO A 121 -5.00 -0.23 -7.01
N VAL A 122 -4.28 -0.73 -6.02
CA VAL A 122 -3.28 -1.79 -6.16
C VAL A 122 -3.96 -3.11 -5.86
N LEU A 123 -4.06 -3.96 -6.88
CA LEU A 123 -4.56 -5.32 -6.76
C LEU A 123 -3.39 -6.29 -6.66
N ILE A 124 -3.49 -7.25 -5.74
CA ILE A 124 -2.51 -8.33 -5.57
C ILE A 124 -3.26 -9.65 -5.57
N ASN A 125 -2.87 -10.59 -6.43
CA ASN A 125 -3.36 -11.95 -6.36
C ASN A 125 -2.71 -12.65 -5.16
N ARG A 126 -3.52 -13.10 -4.19
CA ARG A 126 -3.05 -13.72 -2.94
C ARG A 126 -2.30 -15.03 -3.16
N HIS A 127 -2.58 -15.74 -4.27
CA HIS A 127 -1.98 -17.04 -4.57
C HIS A 127 -0.69 -16.91 -5.37
N THR A 128 -0.69 -16.05 -6.39
CA THR A 128 0.47 -15.89 -7.29
C THR A 128 1.43 -14.78 -6.84
N ARG A 129 1.01 -13.94 -5.89
CA ARG A 129 1.71 -12.73 -5.42
C ARG A 129 2.01 -11.73 -6.53
N VAL A 130 1.29 -11.81 -7.65
CA VAL A 130 1.38 -10.84 -8.75
C VAL A 130 0.51 -9.63 -8.39
N GLY A 131 1.13 -8.45 -8.41
CA GLY A 131 0.51 -7.17 -8.16
C GLY A 131 0.41 -6.29 -9.40
N ARG A 132 -0.60 -5.42 -9.42
CA ARG A 132 -0.82 -4.44 -10.49
C ARG A 132 -1.59 -3.24 -9.95
N GLN A 133 -1.17 -2.04 -10.34
CA GLN A 133 -2.01 -0.86 -10.21
C GLN A 133 -2.93 -0.77 -11.42
N VAL A 134 -4.25 -0.70 -11.19
CA VAL A 134 -5.26 -0.71 -12.25
C VAL A 134 -6.07 0.57 -12.25
N ILE A 135 -6.70 0.87 -13.39
CA ILE A 135 -7.70 1.92 -13.50
C ILE A 135 -9.05 1.22 -13.66
N PRO A 136 -9.96 1.29 -12.67
CA PRO A 136 -11.25 0.60 -12.75
C PRO A 136 -12.06 1.03 -13.98
N VAL A 137 -12.86 0.12 -14.53
CA VAL A 137 -13.77 0.43 -15.65
C VAL A 137 -14.77 1.51 -15.24
N ASN A 138 -15.26 1.44 -14.00
CA ASN A 138 -16.15 2.40 -13.36
C ASN A 138 -15.40 3.56 -12.65
N VAL A 139 -14.17 3.89 -13.06
CA VAL A 139 -13.33 4.94 -12.44
C VAL A 139 -14.01 6.30 -12.31
N SER A 140 -14.99 6.62 -13.16
CA SER A 140 -15.75 7.87 -13.09
C SER A 140 -16.54 8.04 -11.80
N GLN A 141 -16.85 6.96 -11.09
CA GLN A 141 -17.56 6.95 -9.81
C GLN A 141 -16.64 7.31 -8.63
N TYR A 142 -15.32 7.26 -8.83
CA TYR A 142 -14.35 7.35 -7.74
C TYR A 142 -13.55 8.66 -7.78
N PRO A 143 -13.30 9.29 -6.63
CA PRO A 143 -12.42 10.45 -6.54
C PRO A 143 -10.94 10.03 -6.57
N LEU A 144 -10.08 10.88 -7.14
CA LEU A 144 -8.63 10.73 -7.05
C LEU A 144 -8.11 11.04 -5.64
N GLN A 145 -8.77 11.95 -4.94
CA GLN A 145 -8.44 12.36 -3.58
C GLN A 145 -9.69 12.21 -2.72
N HIS A 146 -9.87 11.04 -2.13
CA HIS A 146 -10.90 10.81 -1.12
C HIS A 146 -10.36 11.20 0.26
N PRO A 147 -10.95 12.14 1.00
CA PRO A 147 -10.46 12.50 2.33
C PRO A 147 -10.49 11.31 3.29
N LEU A 148 -9.40 11.08 4.02
CA LEU A 148 -9.44 10.22 5.20
C LEU A 148 -9.98 11.05 6.38
N PRO A 149 -10.88 10.49 7.20
CA PRO A 149 -11.29 11.16 8.43
C PRO A 149 -10.06 11.40 9.31
N ALA A 150 -10.02 12.56 9.97
CA ALA A 150 -9.02 12.80 11.00
C ALA A 150 -9.17 11.72 12.08
N PRO A 151 -8.08 11.26 12.72
CA PRO A 151 -8.20 10.36 13.85
C PRO A 151 -9.15 11.00 14.88
N GLU A 152 -10.19 10.26 15.28
CA GLU A 152 -10.98 10.71 16.42
C GLU A 152 -10.04 10.82 17.63
N PRO A 153 -10.15 11.87 18.45
CA PRO A 153 -9.41 11.95 19.69
C PRO A 153 -9.74 10.68 20.48
N VAL A 154 -8.74 9.86 20.78
CA VAL A 154 -8.92 8.75 21.71
C VAL A 154 -9.35 9.39 23.03
N ALA A 155 -10.59 9.11 23.45
CA ALA A 155 -11.08 9.55 24.74
C ALA A 155 -10.12 9.04 25.82
N ALA A 156 -9.56 9.98 26.59
CA ALA A 156 -8.60 9.73 27.66
C ALA A 156 -9.19 8.88 28.80
#